data_AF-A0AB33UBG2-F1
#
_entry.id   AF-A0AB33UBG2-F1
#
_cell.length_a   1.000
_cell.length_b   1.000
_cell.length_c   1.000
_cell.angle_alpha   90.00
_cell.angle_beta   90.00
_cell.angle_gamma   90.00
#
_symmetry.space_group_name_H-M   'P 1'
#
loop_
_entity.id
_entity.type
_entity.pdbx_description
1 polymer ?
#
loop_
_entity_poly.entity_id
_entity_poly.type
_entity_poly.pdbx_seq_one_letter_code
_entity_poly.pdbx_strand_id
1 'polypeptide(L)'
;METATFFKNEVEKFQYYQFPKWLMKEPYCELSLLAKMVYTLLYDRLGLSIKNEWYDEDGKVYIHYSNEKLAGKDGGVNCSIPTVIKAKKELTNAGLLTEVRQGLTLSNRIYLKGPNILNQEVKNFKYRSKNSLVPDDKNLKTNKTEKSKTEYSNDYDTDMTDLISAFQKAFRGHTPTPFQYEDLEKFHNEDGLTIEIMIEAIKRTSNNNANFHYLQGILRNWAKKGIQTMEQVIADDLAFEQKKNGRSAINPKPAQTNVPAWALEEIEENNSEEAMQRMQALKARMLADEKDEPVPEWAEKVLASQQTAEGQAKLAEIYAELEAMENGETGHSETRS
;
A
#
# COMPACT_ATOMS: atom_id res chain seq x y z
N MET A 1 -2.86 -25.57 -25.85
CA MET A 1 -1.60 -26.30 -25.63
C MET A 1 -1.99 -27.74 -25.34
N GLU A 2 -1.46 -28.70 -26.07
CA GLU A 2 -1.60 -30.12 -25.74
C GLU A 2 -0.76 -30.42 -24.49
N THR A 3 -1.37 -31.09 -23.50
CA THR A 3 -0.71 -31.47 -22.25
C THR A 3 -0.50 -32.99 -22.25
N ALA A 4 0.73 -33.45 -22.01
CA ALA A 4 1.09 -34.86 -21.90
C ALA A 4 1.64 -35.19 -20.50
N THR A 5 1.56 -36.45 -20.09
CA THR A 5 2.15 -36.95 -18.85
C THR A 5 3.66 -37.18 -19.03
N PHE A 6 4.45 -36.81 -18.02
CA PHE A 6 5.91 -36.96 -18.06
C PHE A 6 6.35 -38.42 -18.06
N PHE A 7 7.35 -38.75 -18.88
CA PHE A 7 8.02 -40.06 -18.84
C PHE A 7 9.14 -40.05 -17.80
N LYS A 8 9.44 -41.21 -17.20
CA LYS A 8 10.51 -41.37 -16.19
C LYS A 8 11.86 -40.79 -16.66
N ASN A 9 12.24 -41.07 -17.91
CA ASN A 9 13.51 -40.61 -18.49
C ASN A 9 13.56 -39.08 -18.70
N GLU A 10 12.41 -38.41 -18.77
CA GLU A 10 12.33 -36.96 -18.86
C GLU A 10 12.47 -36.35 -17.47
N VAL A 11 11.80 -36.95 -16.47
CA VAL A 11 11.89 -36.52 -15.07
C VAL A 11 13.33 -36.51 -14.57
N GLU A 12 14.12 -37.53 -14.93
CA GLU A 12 15.53 -37.65 -14.54
C GLU A 12 16.45 -36.59 -15.19
N LYS A 13 16.03 -35.98 -16.29
CA LYS A 13 16.82 -34.98 -17.05
C LYS A 13 16.54 -33.53 -16.64
N PHE A 14 15.48 -33.28 -15.88
CA PHE A 14 15.11 -31.91 -15.53
C PHE A 14 16.09 -31.28 -14.52
N GLN A 15 16.30 -29.98 -14.69
CA GLN A 15 17.07 -29.15 -13.76
C GLN A 15 16.11 -28.48 -12.78
N TYR A 16 16.52 -28.41 -11.51
CA TYR A 16 15.69 -27.88 -10.44
C TYR A 16 16.44 -26.81 -9.66
N TYR A 17 15.74 -25.74 -9.32
CA TYR A 17 16.23 -24.78 -8.34
C TYR A 17 16.01 -25.30 -6.93
N GLN A 18 17.03 -25.18 -6.08
CA GLN A 18 16.92 -25.53 -4.68
C GLN A 18 16.18 -24.41 -3.94
N PHE A 19 14.96 -24.71 -3.49
CA PHE A 19 14.17 -23.74 -2.73
C PHE A 19 14.39 -23.92 -1.22
N PRO A 20 14.96 -22.91 -0.51
CA PRO A 20 15.20 -23.03 0.93
C PRO A 20 13.88 -23.01 1.72
N LYS A 21 13.58 -24.12 2.40
CA LYS A 21 12.33 -24.27 3.17
C LYS A 21 12.18 -23.25 4.30
N TRP A 22 13.29 -22.78 4.88
CA TRP A 22 13.27 -21.78 5.96
C TRP A 22 12.74 -20.42 5.49
N LEU A 23 12.76 -20.15 4.18
CA LEU A 23 12.22 -18.92 3.60
C LEU A 23 10.67 -18.86 3.69
N MET A 24 10.03 -20.00 3.98
CA MET A 24 8.59 -20.09 4.22
C MET A 24 8.22 -20.02 5.71
N LYS A 25 9.22 -19.97 6.60
CA LYS A 25 9.03 -19.86 8.04
C LYS A 25 9.25 -18.41 8.49
N GLU A 26 8.74 -18.05 9.66
CA GLU A 26 9.06 -16.78 10.30
C GLU A 26 10.59 -16.66 10.52
N PRO A 27 11.18 -15.46 10.37
CA PRO A 27 10.55 -14.16 10.07
C PRO A 27 10.35 -13.88 8.57
N TYR A 28 10.73 -14.80 7.68
CA TYR A 28 10.81 -14.56 6.23
C TYR A 28 9.53 -14.95 5.46
N CYS A 29 8.54 -15.52 6.16
CA CYS A 29 7.26 -15.93 5.57
C CYS A 29 6.49 -14.75 4.95
N GLU A 30 6.66 -13.54 5.47
CA GLU A 30 6.02 -12.31 4.98
C GLU A 30 6.59 -11.80 3.65
N LEU A 31 7.76 -12.29 3.24
CA LEU A 31 8.36 -11.89 1.97
C LEU A 31 7.46 -12.27 0.79
N SER A 32 7.41 -11.38 -0.21
CA SER A 32 6.68 -11.66 -1.44
C SER A 32 7.21 -12.93 -2.11
N LEU A 33 6.31 -13.68 -2.76
CA LEU A 33 6.69 -14.90 -3.47
C LEU A 33 7.77 -14.62 -4.53
N LEU A 34 7.72 -13.43 -5.13
CA LEU A 34 8.72 -12.96 -6.08
C LEU A 34 10.08 -12.72 -5.40
N ALA A 35 10.13 -12.07 -4.24
CA ALA A 35 11.37 -11.92 -3.46
C ALA A 35 11.94 -13.29 -3.09
N LYS A 36 11.09 -14.24 -2.70
CA LYS A 36 11.50 -15.62 -2.44
C LYS A 36 12.12 -16.28 -3.67
N MET A 37 11.49 -16.13 -4.83
CA MET A 37 12.00 -16.67 -6.10
C MET A 37 13.33 -16.02 -6.53
N VAL A 38 13.46 -14.70 -6.37
CA VAL A 38 14.71 -13.97 -6.65
C VAL A 38 15.82 -14.47 -5.74
N TYR A 39 15.55 -14.69 -4.46
CA TYR A 39 16.50 -15.29 -3.53
C TYR A 39 16.95 -16.68 -4.01
N THR A 40 16.01 -17.54 -4.41
CA THR A 40 16.34 -18.90 -4.84
C THR A 40 17.17 -18.95 -6.12
N LEU A 41 16.89 -18.07 -7.07
CA LEU A 41 17.69 -17.95 -8.30
C LEU A 41 19.11 -17.47 -7.98
N LEU A 42 19.25 -16.47 -7.11
CA LEU A 42 20.57 -15.99 -6.69
C LEU A 42 21.33 -17.05 -5.89
N TYR A 43 20.63 -17.84 -5.07
CA TYR A 43 21.23 -18.92 -4.29
C TYR A 43 21.85 -20.00 -5.18
N ASP A 44 21.15 -20.41 -6.26
CA ASP A 44 21.70 -21.34 -7.26
C ASP A 44 22.99 -20.79 -7.91
N ARG A 45 23.04 -19.48 -8.15
CA ARG A 45 24.21 -18.80 -8.73
C ARG A 45 25.42 -18.71 -7.80
N LEU A 46 25.27 -18.92 -6.49
CA LEU A 46 26.42 -19.00 -5.58
C LEU A 46 27.37 -20.12 -6.00
N GLY A 47 26.83 -21.24 -6.52
CA GLY A 47 27.66 -22.33 -7.03
C GLY A 47 28.56 -21.92 -8.20
N LEU A 48 28.10 -20.99 -9.05
CA LEU A 48 28.94 -20.41 -10.12
C LEU A 48 29.95 -19.41 -9.57
N SER A 49 29.57 -18.66 -8.54
CA SER A 49 30.45 -17.68 -7.89
C SER A 49 31.64 -18.37 -7.24
N ILE A 50 31.42 -19.51 -6.58
CA ILE A 50 32.50 -20.35 -6.01
C ILE A 50 33.42 -20.87 -7.12
N LYS A 51 32.86 -21.39 -8.22
CA LYS A 51 33.67 -21.90 -9.36
C LYS A 51 34.50 -20.82 -10.04
N ASN A 52 34.01 -19.59 -10.04
CA ASN A 52 34.69 -18.43 -10.63
C ASN A 52 35.57 -17.69 -9.62
N GLU A 53 35.72 -18.22 -8.40
CA GLU A 53 36.49 -17.60 -7.31
C GLU A 53 36.04 -16.17 -6.97
N TRP A 54 34.73 -15.92 -7.05
CA TRP A 54 34.11 -14.64 -6.68
C TRP A 54 33.83 -14.57 -5.19
N TYR A 55 34.87 -14.30 -4.42
CA TYR A 55 34.81 -14.00 -2.99
C TYR A 55 35.73 -12.82 -2.66
N ASP A 56 35.41 -12.09 -1.60
CA ASP A 56 36.25 -10.99 -1.13
C ASP A 56 37.40 -11.46 -0.23
N GLU A 57 38.19 -10.51 0.28
CA GLU A 57 39.36 -10.77 1.14
C GLU A 57 38.97 -11.50 2.45
N ASP A 58 37.73 -11.32 2.92
CA ASP A 58 37.18 -12.03 4.08
C ASP A 58 36.66 -13.44 3.74
N GLY A 59 36.76 -13.86 2.47
CA GLY A 59 36.22 -15.13 1.97
C GLY A 59 34.69 -15.12 1.79
N LYS A 60 34.03 -13.96 1.79
CA LYS A 60 32.58 -13.87 1.57
C LYS A 60 32.30 -13.91 0.07
N VAL A 61 31.53 -14.92 -0.33
CA VAL A 61 31.13 -15.11 -1.73
C VAL A 61 30.17 -14.01 -2.17
N TYR A 62 30.41 -13.45 -3.36
CA TYR A 62 29.53 -12.46 -3.98
C TYR A 62 29.12 -12.89 -5.38
N ILE A 63 27.99 -12.35 -5.85
CA ILE A 63 27.40 -12.66 -7.15
C ILE A 63 27.46 -11.42 -8.04
N HIS A 64 27.90 -11.60 -9.28
CA HIS A 64 27.68 -10.63 -10.36
C HIS A 64 26.49 -11.05 -11.21
N TYR A 65 25.38 -10.33 -11.07
CA TYR A 65 24.16 -10.62 -11.83
C TYR A 65 23.32 -9.35 -12.04
N SER A 66 22.98 -9.07 -13.30
CA SER A 66 22.25 -7.86 -13.66
C SER A 66 20.74 -7.99 -13.38
N ASN A 67 20.09 -6.86 -13.13
CA ASN A 67 18.64 -6.82 -12.93
C ASN A 67 17.87 -7.26 -14.18
N GLU A 68 18.43 -7.01 -15.36
CA GLU A 68 17.88 -7.46 -16.66
C GLU A 68 17.85 -8.98 -16.76
N LYS A 69 18.92 -9.67 -16.33
CA LYS A 69 18.97 -11.14 -16.31
C LYS A 69 18.03 -11.74 -15.27
N LEU A 70 17.78 -11.06 -14.15
CA LEU A 70 16.74 -11.48 -13.19
C LEU A 70 15.33 -11.28 -13.76
N ALA A 71 15.10 -10.17 -14.44
CA ALA A 71 13.81 -9.81 -15.02
C ALA A 71 13.46 -10.64 -16.27
N GLY A 72 14.48 -11.10 -17.00
CA GLY A 72 14.36 -11.74 -18.30
C GLY A 72 13.46 -12.98 -18.34
N LYS A 73 13.02 -13.30 -19.56
CA LYS A 73 12.20 -14.48 -19.86
C LYS A 73 13.00 -15.79 -19.79
N ASP A 74 14.30 -15.71 -20.05
CA ASP A 74 15.18 -16.87 -20.13
C ASP A 74 15.93 -17.09 -18.82
N GLY A 75 15.34 -17.91 -17.93
CA GLY A 75 15.93 -18.26 -16.64
C GLY A 75 15.82 -17.19 -15.56
N GLY A 76 15.08 -16.10 -15.82
CA GLY A 76 14.67 -15.09 -14.83
C GLY A 76 13.24 -15.32 -14.32
N VAL A 77 12.74 -14.35 -13.54
CA VAL A 77 11.38 -14.38 -12.98
C VAL A 77 10.30 -13.87 -13.96
N ASN A 78 10.66 -13.51 -15.20
CA ASN A 78 9.76 -12.98 -16.23
C ASN A 78 8.87 -11.85 -15.69
N CYS A 79 9.50 -10.80 -15.17
CA CYS A 79 8.78 -9.63 -14.65
C CYS A 79 9.53 -8.35 -15.01
N SER A 80 8.89 -7.19 -14.80
CA SER A 80 9.53 -5.92 -15.12
C SER A 80 10.72 -5.65 -14.20
N ILE A 81 11.75 -4.98 -14.72
CA ILE A 81 12.94 -4.58 -13.95
C ILE A 81 12.58 -3.85 -12.64
N PRO A 82 11.60 -2.90 -12.62
CA PRO A 82 11.17 -2.26 -11.37
C PRO A 82 10.63 -3.25 -10.33
N THR A 83 9.94 -4.31 -10.76
CA THR A 83 9.40 -5.34 -9.87
C THR A 83 10.53 -6.17 -9.25
N VAL A 84 11.55 -6.52 -10.03
CA VAL A 84 12.77 -7.16 -9.50
C VAL A 84 13.46 -6.25 -8.50
N ILE A 85 13.60 -4.96 -8.80
CA ILE A 85 14.21 -3.99 -7.88
C ILE A 85 13.42 -3.93 -6.57
N LYS A 86 12.08 -3.92 -6.63
CA LYS A 86 11.22 -3.97 -5.44
C LYS A 86 11.46 -5.24 -4.62
N ALA A 87 11.47 -6.40 -5.28
CA ALA A 87 11.74 -7.69 -4.63
C ALA A 87 13.14 -7.73 -3.98
N LYS A 88 14.16 -7.17 -4.64
CA LYS A 88 15.50 -7.04 -4.06
C LYS A 88 15.54 -6.11 -2.86
N LYS A 89 14.83 -4.98 -2.89
CA LYS A 89 14.67 -4.09 -1.73
C LYS A 89 14.00 -4.80 -0.56
N GLU A 90 12.96 -5.61 -0.81
CA GLU A 90 12.34 -6.44 0.23
C GLU A 90 13.34 -7.40 0.88
N LEU A 91 14.18 -8.08 0.07
CA LEU A 91 15.25 -8.95 0.58
C LEU A 91 16.31 -8.18 1.38
N THR A 92 16.67 -6.97 0.94
CA THR A 92 17.61 -6.10 1.69
C THR A 92 17.01 -5.68 3.03
N ASN A 93 15.72 -5.31 3.06
CA ASN A 93 15.03 -4.93 4.29
C ASN A 93 14.92 -6.11 5.28
N ALA A 94 14.77 -7.34 4.78
CA ALA A 94 14.81 -8.55 5.60
C ALA A 94 16.23 -9.00 5.98
N GLY A 95 17.27 -8.27 5.57
CA GLY A 95 18.67 -8.59 5.86
C GLY A 95 19.22 -9.81 5.10
N LEU A 96 18.50 -10.32 4.10
CA LEU A 96 18.89 -11.49 3.29
C LEU A 96 19.77 -11.15 2.09
N LEU A 97 19.88 -9.87 1.73
CA LEU A 97 20.65 -9.42 0.58
C LEU A 97 21.36 -8.10 0.88
N THR A 98 22.57 -7.93 0.36
CA THR A 98 23.31 -6.67 0.46
C THR A 98 24.03 -6.41 -0.86
N GLU A 99 23.95 -5.19 -1.37
CA GLU A 99 24.61 -4.80 -2.61
C GLU A 99 25.67 -3.76 -2.34
N VAL A 100 26.87 -4.00 -2.88
CA VAL A 100 27.99 -3.07 -2.78
C VAL A 100 28.30 -2.54 -4.18
N ARG A 101 28.25 -1.21 -4.34
CA ARG A 101 28.64 -0.54 -5.58
C ARG A 101 30.16 -0.58 -5.73
N GLN A 102 30.63 -0.93 -6.92
CA GLN A 102 32.07 -1.12 -7.21
C GLN A 102 32.68 0.02 -8.06
N GLY A 103 31.85 0.94 -8.57
CA GLY A 103 32.29 2.05 -9.43
C GLY A 103 31.30 2.32 -10.57
N LEU A 104 31.62 3.25 -11.47
CA LEU A 104 30.74 3.61 -12.60
C LEU A 104 30.66 2.50 -13.67
N THR A 105 31.74 1.75 -13.89
CA THR A 105 31.85 0.76 -14.98
C THR A 105 31.75 -0.69 -14.50
N LEU A 106 31.87 -0.91 -13.18
CA LEU A 106 31.89 -2.24 -12.58
C LEU A 106 30.50 -2.64 -12.11
N SER A 107 30.14 -3.90 -12.36
CA SER A 107 28.89 -4.46 -11.86
C SER A 107 28.88 -4.52 -10.34
N ASN A 108 27.73 -4.22 -9.73
CA ASN A 108 27.57 -4.32 -8.28
C ASN A 108 27.89 -5.75 -7.79
N ARG A 109 28.50 -5.85 -6.61
CA ARG A 109 28.65 -7.13 -5.89
C ARG A 109 27.41 -7.36 -5.06
N ILE A 110 26.75 -8.49 -5.27
CA ILE A 110 25.56 -8.90 -4.52
C ILE A 110 25.97 -9.98 -3.53
N TYR A 111 25.82 -9.69 -2.25
CA TYR A 111 26.05 -10.62 -1.15
C TYR A 111 24.73 -11.20 -0.69
N LEU A 112 24.59 -12.52 -0.79
CA LEU A 112 23.42 -13.24 -0.32
C LEU A 112 23.65 -13.74 1.11
N LYS A 113 22.68 -13.50 1.99
CA LYS A 113 22.75 -13.85 3.42
C LYS A 113 21.68 -14.88 3.74
N GLY A 114 21.97 -15.77 4.67
CA GLY A 114 21.03 -16.74 5.21
C GLY A 114 20.81 -16.52 6.71
N PRO A 115 19.89 -17.28 7.33
CA PRO A 115 19.72 -17.27 8.78
C PRO A 115 21.03 -17.69 9.48
N ASN A 116 21.31 -17.09 10.65
CA ASN A 116 22.50 -17.34 11.50
C ASN A 116 22.50 -18.74 12.16
N ILE A 117 22.00 -19.77 11.48
CA ILE A 117 22.05 -21.18 11.90
C ILE A 117 23.48 -21.74 11.74
N LEU A 118 24.32 -21.03 10.99
CA LEU A 118 25.67 -21.44 10.60
C LEU A 118 26.69 -21.52 11.73
N ASN A 119 26.40 -21.07 12.96
CA ASN A 119 27.36 -21.24 14.07
C ASN A 119 27.13 -22.51 14.90
N GLN A 120 25.99 -23.18 14.76
CA GLN A 120 25.65 -24.38 15.56
C GLN A 120 25.54 -25.67 14.73
N GLU A 121 25.18 -25.60 13.44
CA GLU A 121 24.90 -26.80 12.62
C GLU A 121 25.89 -27.08 11.48
N VAL A 122 26.88 -26.22 11.23
CA VAL A 122 27.91 -26.43 10.18
C VAL A 122 28.82 -27.64 10.41
N LYS A 123 28.79 -28.26 11.61
CA LYS A 123 29.47 -29.55 11.83
C LYS A 123 28.75 -30.74 11.17
N ASN A 124 27.48 -30.60 10.76
CA ASN A 124 26.65 -31.74 10.34
C ASN A 124 26.26 -31.77 8.85
N PHE A 125 26.63 -30.76 8.04
CA PHE A 125 26.40 -30.82 6.60
C PHE A 125 27.59 -31.45 5.86
N LYS A 126 27.60 -32.78 5.78
CA LYS A 126 28.24 -33.45 4.64
C LYS A 126 27.51 -32.98 3.39
N TYR A 127 28.24 -32.45 2.41
CA TYR A 127 27.73 -32.20 1.06
C TYR A 127 26.86 -33.37 0.63
N ARG A 128 25.58 -33.10 0.34
CA ARG A 128 24.68 -34.10 -0.26
C ARG A 128 25.18 -34.31 -1.69
N SER A 129 26.18 -35.18 -1.82
CA SER A 129 26.63 -35.71 -3.10
C SER A 129 25.43 -36.30 -3.79
N LYS A 130 25.28 -35.99 -5.08
CA LYS A 130 24.28 -36.60 -5.95
C LYS A 130 24.47 -38.11 -5.88
N ASN A 131 23.61 -38.80 -5.15
CA ASN A 131 23.12 -40.16 -5.39
C ASN A 131 22.19 -40.57 -4.24
N SER A 132 21.13 -41.29 -4.61
CA SER A 132 20.09 -41.89 -3.74
C SER A 132 18.85 -41.04 -3.47
N LEU A 133 17.92 -41.12 -4.43
CA LEU A 133 16.48 -41.03 -4.22
C LEU A 133 15.99 -42.45 -3.88
N VAL A 134 15.72 -42.71 -2.60
CA VAL A 134 14.82 -43.80 -2.21
C VAL A 134 13.99 -43.28 -1.03
N PRO A 135 12.64 -43.30 -1.12
CA PRO A 135 11.78 -43.11 0.03
C PRO A 135 11.72 -44.42 0.83
N ASP A 136 12.28 -44.42 2.04
CA ASP A 136 12.06 -45.53 2.98
C ASP A 136 10.83 -45.21 3.85
N ASP A 137 9.66 -45.57 3.32
CA ASP A 137 8.44 -45.74 4.11
C ASP A 137 8.48 -47.10 4.80
N LYS A 138 9.10 -47.21 6.00
CA LYS A 138 8.70 -48.19 7.05
C LYS A 138 9.12 -47.72 8.45
N ASN A 139 8.12 -47.66 9.33
CA ASN A 139 8.15 -47.51 10.80
C ASN A 139 7.86 -46.12 11.39
N LEU A 140 6.64 -45.63 11.20
CA LEU A 140 5.95 -44.91 12.28
C LEU A 140 5.55 -45.94 13.35
N LYS A 141 6.39 -46.12 14.36
CA LYS A 141 5.91 -46.58 15.67
C LYS A 141 5.24 -45.39 16.35
N THR A 142 3.93 -45.52 16.50
CA THR A 142 3.09 -44.64 17.30
C THR A 142 3.57 -44.67 18.75
N ASN A 143 4.12 -43.56 19.24
CA ASN A 143 4.14 -43.27 20.67
C ASN A 143 3.09 -42.19 20.91
N LYS A 144 1.99 -42.62 21.51
CA LYS A 144 1.06 -41.75 22.25
C LYS A 144 1.82 -41.10 23.40
N THR A 145 1.39 -39.87 23.72
CA THR A 145 1.74 -39.07 24.92
C THR A 145 3.14 -38.43 24.78
N GLU A 146 3.31 -37.11 24.86
CA GLU A 146 2.75 -36.18 25.83
C GLU A 146 2.42 -34.81 25.23
N LYS A 147 1.28 -34.25 25.66
CA LYS A 147 1.07 -32.80 25.68
C LYS A 147 2.15 -32.20 26.60
N SER A 148 3.25 -31.71 26.05
CA SER A 148 4.09 -30.78 26.78
C SER A 148 3.37 -29.43 26.83
N LYS A 149 2.45 -29.31 27.80
CA LYS A 149 2.34 -28.06 28.55
C LYS A 149 3.73 -27.84 29.14
N THR A 150 4.52 -26.96 28.55
CA THR A 150 5.60 -26.34 29.32
C THR A 150 4.93 -25.28 30.17
N GLU A 151 4.60 -25.70 31.39
CA GLU A 151 4.52 -24.80 32.54
C GLU A 151 5.86 -24.08 32.62
N TYR A 152 5.85 -22.80 32.24
CA TYR A 152 6.75 -21.84 32.86
C TYR A 152 6.00 -21.30 34.06
N SER A 153 6.25 -21.87 35.24
CA SER A 153 6.02 -21.10 36.46
C SER A 153 7.02 -19.96 36.44
N ASN A 154 6.51 -18.73 36.43
CA ASN A 154 7.01 -17.58 37.19
C ASN A 154 6.06 -16.43 36.88
N ASP A 155 5.11 -16.19 37.79
CA ASP A 155 4.65 -14.85 38.17
C ASP A 155 4.67 -13.77 37.07
N TYR A 156 3.76 -13.86 36.10
CA TYR A 156 3.47 -12.77 35.17
C TYR A 156 2.01 -12.36 35.35
N ASP A 157 1.84 -11.05 35.46
CA ASP A 157 0.61 -10.31 35.61
C ASP A 157 -0.52 -10.83 34.71
N THR A 158 -1.69 -11.11 35.30
CA THR A 158 -2.85 -11.70 34.61
C THR A 158 -3.26 -10.85 33.41
N ASP A 159 -3.03 -9.54 33.50
CA ASP A 159 -3.43 -8.55 32.52
C ASP A 159 -2.64 -8.67 31.19
N MET A 160 -1.37 -9.09 31.20
CA MET A 160 -0.60 -9.27 29.95
C MET A 160 -1.09 -10.48 29.14
N THR A 161 -1.65 -11.49 29.81
CA THR A 161 -2.28 -12.65 29.14
C THR A 161 -3.49 -12.23 28.31
N ASP A 162 -4.28 -11.28 28.82
CA ASP A 162 -5.45 -10.75 28.14
C ASP A 162 -5.08 -9.95 26.90
N LEU A 163 -3.99 -9.17 26.96
CA LEU A 163 -3.44 -8.45 25.81
C LEU A 163 -3.01 -9.41 24.68
N ILE A 164 -2.29 -10.48 25.03
CA ILE A 164 -1.83 -11.49 24.06
C ILE A 164 -3.02 -12.21 23.44
N SER A 165 -4.05 -12.52 24.23
CA SER A 165 -5.27 -13.18 23.74
C SER A 165 -6.03 -12.28 22.75
N ALA A 166 -6.13 -10.98 23.04
CA ALA A 166 -6.75 -9.98 22.17
C ALA A 166 -5.96 -9.82 20.87
N PHE A 167 -4.62 -9.81 20.97
CA PHE A 167 -3.73 -9.77 19.83
C PHE A 167 -3.91 -10.99 18.92
N GLN A 168 -3.85 -12.20 19.47
CA GLN A 168 -4.05 -13.43 18.71
C GLN A 168 -5.39 -13.44 17.97
N LYS A 169 -6.46 -12.93 18.62
CA LYS A 169 -7.78 -12.84 18.00
C LYS A 169 -7.83 -11.85 16.84
N ALA A 170 -7.20 -10.68 16.98
CA ALA A 170 -7.18 -9.63 15.94
C ALA A 170 -6.24 -9.96 14.77
N PHE A 171 -5.12 -10.63 15.03
CA PHE A 171 -4.06 -10.92 14.05
C PHE A 171 -4.15 -12.35 13.48
N ARG A 172 -5.38 -12.87 13.28
CA ARG A 172 -5.65 -14.17 12.62
C ARG A 172 -4.93 -15.37 13.25
N GLY A 173 -4.77 -15.37 14.57
CA GLY A 173 -4.11 -16.44 15.32
C GLY A 173 -2.59 -16.31 15.41
N HIS A 174 -2.01 -15.22 14.91
CA HIS A 174 -0.58 -14.93 15.12
C HIS A 174 -0.33 -14.46 16.55
N THR A 175 0.66 -15.06 17.21
CA THR A 175 1.26 -14.56 18.44
C THR A 175 2.20 -13.40 18.12
N PRO A 176 2.30 -12.38 18.99
CA PRO A 176 3.37 -11.39 18.87
C PRO A 176 4.72 -12.09 18.80
N THR A 177 5.57 -11.72 17.83
CA THR A 177 6.96 -12.16 17.80
C THR A 177 7.71 -11.64 19.04
N PRO A 178 8.87 -12.22 19.41
CA PRO A 178 9.61 -11.76 20.60
C PRO A 178 9.92 -10.26 20.61
N PHE A 179 10.27 -9.67 19.46
CA PHE A 179 10.49 -8.22 19.33
C PHE A 179 9.20 -7.40 19.46
N GLN A 180 8.07 -7.92 19.00
CA GLN A 180 6.77 -7.27 19.14
C GLN A 180 6.27 -7.33 20.59
N TYR A 181 6.57 -8.43 21.29
CA TYR A 181 6.29 -8.56 22.70
C TYR A 181 7.12 -7.56 23.51
N GLU A 182 8.42 -7.46 23.22
CA GLU A 182 9.31 -6.46 23.82
C GLU A 182 8.82 -5.02 23.56
N ASP A 183 8.37 -4.72 22.34
CA ASP A 183 7.76 -3.42 22.02
C ASP A 183 6.49 -3.15 22.85
N LEU A 184 5.60 -4.13 22.99
CA LEU A 184 4.36 -3.99 23.77
C LEU A 184 4.64 -3.86 25.27
N GLU A 185 5.59 -4.63 25.78
CA GLU A 185 6.06 -4.55 27.15
C GLU A 185 6.68 -3.17 27.44
N LYS A 186 7.42 -2.61 26.48
CA LYS A 186 7.95 -1.26 26.56
C LYS A 186 6.86 -0.20 26.65
N PHE A 187 5.81 -0.28 25.83
CA PHE A 187 4.68 0.66 25.90
C PHE A 187 3.97 0.60 27.27
N HIS A 188 3.89 -0.59 27.87
CA HIS A 188 3.29 -0.77 29.19
C HIS A 188 4.18 -0.25 30.32
N ASN A 189 5.44 -0.66 30.34
CA ASN A 189 6.36 -0.43 31.45
C ASN A 189 7.02 0.95 31.41
N GLU A 190 7.35 1.47 30.22
CA GLU A 190 8.08 2.74 30.07
C GLU A 190 7.16 3.91 29.75
N ASP A 191 6.21 3.73 28.82
CA ASP A 191 5.28 4.80 28.41
C ASP A 191 4.02 4.88 29.29
N GLY A 192 3.84 3.90 30.20
CA GLY A 192 2.75 3.86 31.17
C GLY A 192 1.37 3.63 30.53
N LEU A 193 1.30 3.01 29.35
CA LEU A 193 0.02 2.68 28.74
C LEU A 193 -0.65 1.53 29.49
N THR A 194 -1.90 1.72 29.89
CA THR A 194 -2.70 0.66 30.51
C THR A 194 -3.04 -0.43 29.49
N ILE A 195 -3.22 -1.66 29.97
CA ILE A 195 -3.49 -2.80 29.10
C ILE A 195 -4.84 -2.65 28.38
N GLU A 196 -5.82 -2.01 29.03
CA GLU A 196 -7.13 -1.72 28.44
C GLU A 196 -7.03 -0.89 27.16
N ILE A 197 -6.24 0.19 27.18
CA ILE A 197 -6.06 1.03 25.98
C ILE A 197 -5.26 0.28 24.91
N MET A 198 -4.27 -0.53 25.28
CA MET A 198 -3.53 -1.33 24.30
C MET A 198 -4.42 -2.36 23.59
N ILE A 199 -5.34 -3.00 24.32
CA ILE A 199 -6.38 -3.88 23.75
C ILE A 199 -7.28 -3.10 22.80
N GLU A 200 -7.65 -1.87 23.15
CA GLU A 200 -8.47 -1.01 22.29
C GLU A 200 -7.73 -0.61 21.00
N ALA A 201 -6.43 -0.32 21.07
CA ALA A 201 -5.60 -0.09 19.89
C ALA A 201 -5.57 -1.31 18.97
N ILE A 202 -5.43 -2.52 19.54
CA ILE A 202 -5.45 -3.78 18.81
C ILE A 202 -6.79 -3.96 18.08
N LYS A 203 -7.92 -3.73 18.76
CA LYS A 203 -9.26 -3.78 18.13
C LYS A 203 -9.38 -2.81 16.95
N ARG A 204 -8.88 -1.58 17.08
CA ARG A 204 -8.87 -0.58 15.99
C ARG A 204 -8.04 -1.03 14.80
N THR A 205 -6.93 -1.73 15.03
CA THR A 205 -6.10 -2.24 13.93
C THR A 205 -6.72 -3.42 13.21
N SER A 206 -7.52 -4.24 13.88
CA SER A 206 -8.28 -5.32 13.25
C SER A 206 -9.17 -4.81 12.11
N ASN A 207 -9.72 -3.59 12.25
CA ASN A 207 -10.57 -2.97 11.23
C ASN A 207 -9.76 -2.42 10.04
N ASN A 208 -8.44 -2.22 10.18
CA ASN A 208 -7.56 -1.68 9.15
C ASN A 208 -6.47 -2.69 8.75
N ASN A 209 -6.90 -3.88 8.33
CA ASN A 209 -6.05 -4.96 7.82
C ASN A 209 -5.01 -5.53 8.82
N ALA A 210 -5.23 -5.36 10.13
CA ALA A 210 -4.41 -5.95 11.20
C ALA A 210 -2.89 -5.78 10.98
N ASN A 211 -2.46 -4.54 10.70
CA ASN A 211 -1.04 -4.22 10.50
C ASN A 211 -0.38 -3.79 11.82
N PHE A 212 0.68 -4.48 12.24
CA PHE A 212 1.39 -4.16 13.49
C PHE A 212 2.04 -2.77 13.48
N HIS A 213 2.53 -2.31 12.33
CA HIS A 213 3.11 -0.97 12.20
C HIS A 213 2.05 0.13 12.38
N TYR A 214 0.80 -0.14 11.95
CA TYR A 214 -0.33 0.73 12.23
C TYR A 214 -0.67 0.71 13.74
N LEU A 215 -0.62 -0.45 14.39
CA LEU A 215 -0.80 -0.58 15.85
C LEU A 215 0.26 0.23 16.61
N GLN A 216 1.54 0.07 16.27
CA GLN A 216 2.64 0.87 16.81
C GLN A 216 2.41 2.37 16.58
N GLY A 217 1.86 2.77 15.44
CA GLY A 217 1.52 4.16 15.14
C GLY A 217 0.48 4.73 16.11
N ILE A 218 -0.57 3.96 16.40
CA ILE A 218 -1.60 4.34 17.38
C ILE A 218 -0.99 4.44 18.78
N LEU A 219 -0.26 3.41 19.22
CA LEU A 219 0.35 3.35 20.55
C LEU A 219 1.36 4.49 20.76
N ARG A 220 2.23 4.78 19.79
CA ARG A 220 3.17 5.91 19.85
C ARG A 220 2.47 7.26 19.92
N ASN A 221 1.36 7.43 19.20
CA ASN A 221 0.59 8.67 19.24
C ASN A 221 -0.06 8.87 20.62
N TRP A 222 -0.58 7.81 21.22
CA TRP A 222 -1.15 7.84 22.56
C TRP A 222 -0.10 8.05 23.65
N ALA A 223 1.04 7.37 23.57
CA ALA A 223 2.21 7.61 24.42
C ALA A 223 2.66 9.08 24.35
N LYS A 224 2.77 9.63 23.13
CA LYS A 224 3.16 11.03 22.93
C LYS A 224 2.16 12.04 23.51
N LYS A 225 0.87 11.70 23.52
CA LYS A 225 -0.19 12.53 24.11
C LYS A 225 -0.35 12.29 25.62
N GLY A 226 0.36 11.32 26.19
CA GLY A 226 0.22 10.94 27.59
C GLY A 226 -1.15 10.31 27.91
N ILE A 227 -1.76 9.63 26.94
CA ILE A 227 -3.07 9.00 27.11
C ILE A 227 -2.88 7.68 27.85
N GLN A 228 -3.44 7.59 29.06
CA GLN A 228 -3.31 6.41 29.93
C GLN A 228 -4.66 5.82 30.35
N THR A 229 -5.77 6.54 30.15
CA THR A 229 -7.12 6.08 30.52
C THR A 229 -8.04 5.97 29.31
N MET A 230 -9.04 5.10 29.39
CA MET A 230 -10.04 4.93 28.34
C MET A 230 -10.84 6.23 28.08
N GLU A 231 -11.07 7.03 29.11
CA GLU A 231 -11.75 8.33 29.00
C GLU A 231 -10.96 9.32 28.13
N GLN A 232 -9.63 9.32 28.24
CA GLN A 232 -8.75 10.17 27.44
C GLN A 232 -8.68 9.71 25.98
N VAL A 233 -8.76 8.39 25.72
CA VAL A 233 -8.87 7.85 24.36
C VAL A 233 -10.16 8.36 23.70
N ILE A 234 -11.29 8.31 24.42
CA ILE A 234 -12.59 8.81 23.92
C ILE A 234 -12.53 10.32 23.65
N ALA A 235 -11.93 11.10 24.55
CA ALA A 235 -11.74 12.53 24.35
C ALA A 235 -10.86 12.85 23.13
N ASP A 236 -9.80 12.06 22.89
CA ASP A 236 -8.94 12.20 21.72
C ASP A 236 -9.67 11.89 20.41
N ASP A 237 -10.53 10.86 20.42
CA ASP A 237 -11.35 10.51 19.26
C ASP A 237 -12.38 11.58 18.95
N LEU A 238 -13.07 12.12 19.97
CA LEU A 238 -14.01 13.23 19.80
C LEU A 238 -13.31 14.47 19.24
N ALA A 239 -12.11 14.79 19.73
CA ALA A 239 -11.31 15.89 19.19
C ALA A 239 -10.87 15.63 17.74
N PHE A 240 -10.53 14.38 17.39
CA PHE A 240 -10.18 13.98 16.03
C PHE A 240 -11.38 14.12 15.07
N GLU A 241 -12.58 13.70 15.49
CA GLU A 241 -13.81 13.84 14.71
C GLU A 241 -14.20 15.30 14.46
N GLN A 242 -14.11 16.16 15.49
CA GLN A 242 -14.34 17.60 15.35
C GLN A 242 -13.36 18.23 14.35
N LYS A 243 -12.09 17.82 14.37
CA LYS A 243 -11.06 18.29 13.43
C LYS A 243 -11.26 17.76 12.01
N LYS A 244 -11.81 16.55 11.86
CA LYS A 244 -12.17 15.97 10.56
C LYS A 244 -13.33 16.73 9.93
N ASN A 245 -14.37 17.03 10.71
CA ASN A 245 -15.54 17.78 10.24
C ASN A 245 -15.22 19.25 9.94
N GLY A 246 -14.29 19.88 10.67
CA GLY A 246 -13.81 21.24 10.38
C GLY A 246 -12.91 21.35 9.14
N ARG A 247 -12.27 20.25 8.71
CA ARG A 247 -11.40 20.23 7.50
C ARG A 247 -12.15 20.02 6.20
N SER A 248 -13.34 19.39 6.22
CA SER A 248 -14.17 19.22 5.02
C SER A 248 -14.70 20.55 4.45
N ALA A 249 -14.66 21.65 5.20
CA ALA A 249 -15.10 22.98 4.76
C ALA A 249 -14.01 23.81 4.04
N ILE A 250 -12.76 23.33 3.95
CA ILE A 250 -11.66 24.12 3.34
C ILE A 250 -10.96 23.26 2.27
N ASN A 251 -11.34 23.52 1.01
CA ASN A 251 -10.69 23.14 -0.24
C ASN A 251 -10.64 21.65 -0.64
N PRO A 252 -11.58 21.18 -1.49
CA PRO A 252 -11.29 20.05 -2.36
C PRO A 252 -10.27 20.51 -3.43
N LYS A 253 -9.09 19.89 -3.46
CA LYS A 253 -8.14 20.06 -4.59
C LYS A 253 -8.76 19.44 -5.85
N PRO A 254 -8.78 20.12 -7.01
CA PRO A 254 -9.32 19.52 -8.22
C PRO A 254 -8.39 18.39 -8.68
N ALA A 255 -8.99 17.29 -9.14
CA ALA A 255 -8.29 16.26 -9.89
C ALA A 255 -7.66 16.89 -11.14
N GLN A 256 -6.46 16.46 -11.52
CA GLN A 256 -5.83 16.95 -12.75
C GLN A 256 -6.69 16.51 -13.95
N THR A 257 -7.45 17.44 -14.50
CA THR A 257 -8.24 17.26 -15.72
C THR A 257 -7.35 17.57 -16.93
N ASN A 258 -7.50 16.81 -18.01
CA ASN A 258 -6.76 17.01 -19.27
C ASN A 258 -7.31 18.19 -20.10
N VAL A 259 -7.91 19.19 -19.46
CA VAL A 259 -8.55 20.33 -20.13
C VAL A 259 -7.57 21.51 -20.13
N PRO A 260 -7.16 22.03 -21.31
CA PRO A 260 -6.20 23.13 -21.42
C PRO A 260 -6.74 24.45 -20.84
N ALA A 261 -5.82 25.33 -20.42
CA ALA A 261 -6.14 26.61 -19.79
C ALA A 261 -7.08 27.53 -20.61
N TRP A 262 -7.05 27.46 -21.95
CA TRP A 262 -7.93 28.27 -22.82
C TRP A 262 -9.40 27.84 -22.79
N ALA A 263 -9.71 26.61 -22.36
CA ALA A 263 -11.09 26.14 -22.21
C ALA A 263 -11.73 26.59 -20.88
N LEU A 264 -10.96 27.26 -20.01
CA LEU A 264 -11.43 27.86 -18.75
C LEU A 264 -11.71 29.36 -18.88
N GLU A 265 -11.13 30.04 -19.87
CA GLU A 265 -11.37 31.47 -20.11
C GLU A 265 -12.81 31.75 -20.59
N GLU A 266 -13.47 30.81 -21.28
CA GLU A 266 -14.88 30.96 -21.68
C GLU A 266 -15.90 30.69 -20.56
N ILE A 267 -15.45 30.31 -19.35
CA ILE A 267 -16.34 29.99 -18.22
C ILE A 267 -16.23 31.02 -17.08
N GLU A 268 -15.16 31.82 -17.02
CA GLU A 268 -15.02 32.83 -15.95
C GLU A 268 -15.89 34.08 -16.15
N GLU A 269 -16.36 34.39 -17.36
CA GLU A 269 -17.26 35.54 -17.57
C GLU A 269 -18.72 35.28 -17.18
N ASN A 270 -19.15 34.01 -17.02
CA ASN A 270 -20.54 33.66 -16.68
C ASN A 270 -20.77 33.19 -15.24
N ASN A 271 -19.76 33.30 -14.37
CA ASN A 271 -19.92 33.17 -12.91
C ASN A 271 -20.08 34.54 -12.23
N SER A 272 -20.80 35.45 -12.89
CA SER A 272 -21.21 36.74 -12.35
C SER A 272 -21.93 36.57 -11.00
N GLU A 273 -21.73 37.50 -10.08
CA GLU A 273 -22.43 37.60 -8.80
C GLU A 273 -23.96 37.40 -8.95
N GLU A 274 -24.49 37.76 -10.12
CA GLU A 274 -25.87 37.58 -10.54
C GLU A 274 -26.31 36.11 -10.63
N ALA A 275 -25.46 35.20 -11.12
CA ALA A 275 -25.76 33.76 -11.19
C ALA A 275 -25.85 33.15 -9.78
N MET A 276 -25.01 33.62 -8.86
CA MET A 276 -25.04 33.22 -7.46
C MET A 276 -26.28 33.76 -6.75
N GLN A 277 -26.65 35.01 -7.00
CA GLN A 277 -27.88 35.61 -6.48
C GLN A 277 -29.14 34.89 -7.02
N ARG A 278 -29.13 34.47 -8.29
CA ARG A 278 -30.22 33.67 -8.89
C ARG A 278 -30.35 32.28 -8.27
N MET A 279 -29.23 31.59 -8.04
CA MET A 279 -29.25 30.31 -7.32
C MET A 279 -29.78 30.48 -5.89
N GLN A 280 -29.39 31.55 -5.19
CA GLN A 280 -29.88 31.86 -3.85
C GLN A 280 -31.39 32.18 -3.84
N ALA A 281 -31.88 32.94 -4.82
CA ALA A 281 -33.30 33.25 -4.98
C ALA A 281 -34.14 31.99 -5.33
N LEU A 282 -33.65 31.13 -6.23
CA LEU A 282 -34.30 29.84 -6.54
C LEU A 282 -34.34 28.90 -5.34
N LYS A 283 -33.24 28.84 -4.58
CA LYS A 283 -33.17 28.06 -3.34
C LYS A 283 -34.17 28.58 -2.29
N ALA A 284 -34.31 29.90 -2.15
CA ALA A 284 -35.27 30.51 -1.25
C ALA A 284 -36.72 30.21 -1.65
N ARG A 285 -37.02 30.17 -2.96
CA ARG A 285 -38.35 29.77 -3.47
C ARG A 285 -38.66 28.30 -3.21
N MET A 286 -37.71 27.39 -3.45
CA MET A 286 -37.92 25.96 -3.16
C MET A 286 -38.14 25.70 -1.67
N LEU A 287 -37.42 26.42 -0.81
CA LEU A 287 -37.57 26.30 0.64
C LEU A 287 -38.89 26.88 1.16
N ALA A 288 -39.40 27.94 0.51
CA ALA A 288 -40.71 28.52 0.80
C ALA A 288 -41.85 27.55 0.40
N ASP A 289 -41.73 26.89 -0.75
CA ASP A 289 -42.66 25.86 -1.23
C ASP A 289 -42.66 24.62 -0.31
N GLU A 290 -41.49 24.23 0.22
CA GLU A 290 -41.35 23.13 1.18
C GLU A 290 -41.97 23.44 2.56
N LYS A 291 -42.09 24.73 2.91
CA LYS A 291 -42.59 25.18 4.23
C LYS A 291 -44.00 25.78 4.20
N ASP A 292 -44.67 25.78 3.06
CA ASP A 292 -45.94 26.50 2.83
C ASP A 292 -45.87 27.99 3.27
N GLU A 293 -44.69 28.61 3.12
CA GLU A 293 -44.45 30.02 3.45
C GLU A 293 -44.40 30.87 2.17
N PRO A 294 -44.82 32.14 2.20
CA PRO A 294 -44.73 33.00 1.02
C PRO A 294 -43.27 33.27 0.63
N VAL A 295 -43.01 33.26 -0.68
CA VAL A 295 -41.66 33.50 -1.22
C VAL A 295 -41.19 34.91 -0.81
N PRO A 296 -39.97 35.06 -0.27
CA PRO A 296 -39.46 36.37 0.13
C PRO A 296 -39.42 37.38 -1.05
N GLU A 297 -39.90 38.60 -0.80
CA GLU A 297 -40.06 39.67 -1.81
C GLU A 297 -38.75 40.02 -2.55
N TRP A 298 -37.61 39.90 -1.87
CA TRP A 298 -36.29 40.10 -2.50
C TRP A 298 -35.97 39.04 -3.55
N ALA A 299 -36.39 37.79 -3.35
CA ALA A 299 -36.13 36.68 -4.27
C ALA A 299 -37.00 36.80 -5.52
N GLU A 300 -38.25 37.23 -5.38
CA GLU A 300 -39.13 37.53 -6.53
C GLU A 300 -38.60 38.67 -7.39
N LYS A 301 -38.11 39.74 -6.75
CA LYS A 301 -37.54 40.90 -7.44
C LYS A 301 -36.29 40.55 -8.26
N VAL A 302 -35.42 39.68 -7.71
CA VAL A 302 -34.23 39.17 -8.43
C VAL A 302 -34.64 38.35 -9.66
N LEU A 303 -35.64 37.46 -9.52
CA LEU A 303 -36.14 36.64 -10.62
C LEU A 303 -36.87 37.44 -11.71
N ALA A 304 -37.58 38.52 -11.34
CA ALA A 304 -38.31 39.38 -12.27
C ALA A 304 -37.38 40.33 -13.05
N SER A 305 -36.33 40.85 -12.43
CA SER A 305 -35.43 41.86 -13.04
C SER A 305 -34.71 41.38 -14.31
N GLN A 306 -34.33 40.10 -14.39
CA GLN A 306 -33.61 39.55 -15.54
C GLN A 306 -34.51 39.14 -16.71
N GLN A 307 -35.79 38.81 -16.47
CA GLN A 307 -36.73 38.50 -17.56
C GLN A 307 -36.94 39.71 -18.48
N THR A 308 -36.86 40.92 -17.94
CA THR A 308 -36.86 42.18 -18.70
C THR A 308 -35.56 42.40 -19.48
N ALA A 309 -34.40 42.02 -18.95
CA ALA A 309 -33.10 42.23 -19.60
C ALA A 309 -32.85 41.26 -20.75
N GLU A 310 -33.11 39.96 -20.55
CA GLU A 310 -33.02 38.95 -21.62
C GLU A 310 -34.07 39.20 -22.72
N GLY A 311 -35.27 39.67 -22.35
CA GLY A 311 -36.32 40.04 -23.29
C GLY A 311 -35.98 41.28 -24.12
N GLN A 312 -35.37 42.29 -23.51
CA GLN A 312 -34.91 43.51 -24.20
C GLN A 312 -33.70 43.24 -25.11
N ALA A 313 -32.77 42.38 -24.70
CA ALA A 313 -31.61 42.00 -25.52
C ALA A 313 -32.04 41.24 -26.79
N LYS A 314 -32.97 40.29 -26.67
CA LYS A 314 -33.53 39.57 -27.83
C LYS A 314 -34.31 40.50 -28.77
N LEU A 315 -35.04 41.46 -28.22
CA LEU A 315 -35.72 42.48 -29.03
C LEU A 315 -34.70 43.34 -29.79
N ALA A 316 -33.64 43.80 -29.13
CA ALA A 316 -32.59 44.60 -29.77
C ALA A 316 -31.86 43.83 -30.88
N GLU A 317 -31.62 42.54 -30.70
CA GLU A 317 -31.02 41.66 -31.72
C GLU A 317 -31.92 41.51 -32.95
N ILE A 318 -33.23 41.31 -32.73
CA ILE A 318 -34.22 41.25 -33.81
C ILE A 318 -34.33 42.60 -34.55
N TYR A 319 -34.28 43.72 -33.82
CA TYR A 319 -34.30 45.06 -34.44
C TYR A 319 -33.04 45.35 -35.25
N ALA A 320 -31.86 44.94 -34.77
CA ALA A 320 -30.61 45.08 -35.50
C ALA A 320 -30.57 44.21 -36.77
N GLU A 321 -31.14 43.01 -36.71
CA GLU A 321 -31.27 42.13 -37.88
C GLU A 321 -32.24 42.70 -38.93
N LEU A 322 -33.32 43.36 -38.50
CA LEU A 322 -34.25 44.06 -39.39
C LEU A 322 -33.61 45.31 -40.04
N GLU A 323 -32.85 46.12 -39.30
CA GLU A 323 -32.11 47.27 -39.85
C GLU A 323 -31.02 46.84 -40.84
N ALA A 324 -30.37 45.69 -40.59
CA ALA A 324 -29.39 45.13 -41.52
C ALA A 324 -30.03 44.64 -42.83
N MET A 325 -31.27 44.13 -42.75
CA MET A 325 -32.05 43.76 -43.94
C MET A 325 -32.58 44.98 -44.72
N GLU A 326 -32.90 46.08 -44.04
CA GLU A 326 -33.43 47.30 -44.69
C GLU A 326 -32.34 48.12 -45.42
N ASN A 327 -31.07 47.99 -45.02
CA ASN A 327 -29.94 48.72 -45.61
C ASN A 327 -29.12 47.93 -46.64
N GLY A 328 -29.60 46.77 -47.08
CA GLY A 328 -28.82 45.73 -47.76
C GLY A 328 -29.21 45.37 -49.20
N GLU A 329 -29.75 46.28 -50.01
CA GLU A 329 -29.75 46.14 -51.49
C GLU A 329 -29.45 47.49 -52.16
N THR A 330 -28.22 47.68 -52.64
CA THR A 330 -27.89 48.27 -53.96
C THR A 330 -26.37 48.27 -54.14
N GLY A 331 -25.86 47.52 -55.13
CA GLY A 331 -24.49 47.70 -55.58
C GLY A 331 -23.85 46.51 -56.29
N HIS A 332 -24.29 46.23 -57.52
CA HIS A 332 -23.52 45.47 -58.52
C HIS A 332 -22.08 45.97 -58.66
N SER A 333 -21.11 45.05 -58.78
CA SER A 333 -20.24 44.96 -59.98
C SER A 333 -19.20 43.84 -59.84
N GLU A 334 -19.39 42.78 -60.62
CA GLU A 334 -18.28 41.93 -61.08
C GLU A 334 -17.48 42.69 -62.13
N THR A 335 -16.17 42.85 -61.93
CA THR A 335 -15.21 43.02 -63.04
C THR A 335 -13.95 42.19 -62.79
N ARG A 336 -13.89 41.09 -63.54
CA ARG A 336 -12.75 40.49 -64.25
C ARG A 336 -11.36 41.10 -64.00
N SER A 337 -10.40 40.25 -63.61
CA SER A 337 -9.21 39.99 -64.43
C SER A 337 -8.53 38.67 -64.09
#